data_AF-W7SHH4-F1
#
_entry.id   AF-W7SHH4-F1
#
_cell.length_a   1.000
_cell.length_b   1.000
_cell.length_c   1.000
_cell.angle_alpha   90.00
_cell.angle_beta   90.00
_cell.angle_gamma   90.00
#
_symmetry.space_group_name_H-M   'P 1'
#
loop_
_entity.id
_entity.type
_entity.pdbx_description
1 polymer ?
#
loop_
_entity_poly.entity_id
_entity_poly.type
_entity_poly.pdbx_seq_one_letter_code
_entity_poly.pdbx_strand_id
1 'polypeptide(L)'
;MQVYCFDLNLSVLWSHKQRGPGFLVHDSHLFDGVDERQRASALQLGAEYAAAEGFQYIVTLNSDEAPKDLPDGRAVEDFVLPERLTDHGEDGGLFGLRF
;
A
#
# COMPACT_ATOMS: atom_id res chain seq x y z
N MET A 1 -3.34 12.90 -4.14
CA MET A 1 -4.26 12.97 -2.97
C MET A 1 -5.75 12.94 -3.29
N GLN A 2 -6.28 13.63 -4.31
CA GLN A 2 -7.73 13.55 -4.61
C GLN A 2 -8.19 12.13 -4.98
N VAL A 3 -7.45 11.48 -5.88
CA VAL A 3 -7.68 10.07 -6.29
C VAL A 3 -7.64 9.15 -5.06
N TYR A 4 -6.58 9.25 -4.26
CA TYR A 4 -6.44 8.51 -3.00
C TYR A 4 -7.69 8.59 -2.09
N CYS A 5 -8.18 9.80 -1.80
CA CYS A 5 -9.35 9.97 -0.95
C CYS A 5 -10.62 9.37 -1.58
N PHE A 6 -10.76 9.48 -2.90
CA PHE A 6 -11.90 8.92 -3.62
C PHE A 6 -11.89 7.39 -3.60
N ASP A 7 -10.73 6.79 -3.89
CA ASP A 7 -10.55 5.34 -3.92
C ASP A 7 -10.71 4.71 -2.53
N LEU A 8 -10.19 5.37 -1.50
CA LEU A 8 -10.38 4.95 -0.11
C LEU A 8 -11.87 4.99 0.26
N ASN A 9 -12.56 6.10 -0.02
CA ASN A 9 -14.00 6.22 0.26
C ASN A 9 -14.81 5.15 -0.49
N LEU A 10 -14.51 4.90 -1.76
CA LEU A 10 -15.15 3.81 -2.51
C LEU A 10 -14.91 2.46 -1.84
N SER A 11 -13.68 2.17 -1.43
CA SER A 11 -13.32 0.91 -0.78
C SER A 11 -14.13 0.69 0.51
N VAL A 12 -14.27 1.74 1.34
CA VAL A 12 -15.12 1.72 2.54
C VAL A 12 -16.59 1.43 2.19
N LEU A 13 -17.16 2.17 1.23
CA LEU A 13 -18.55 1.99 0.81
C LEU A 13 -18.84 0.59 0.25
N TRP A 14 -17.89 0.03 -0.50
CA TRP A 14 -18.01 -1.32 -1.04
C TRP A 14 -17.87 -2.38 0.05
N SER A 15 -16.96 -2.18 1.01
CA SER A 15 -16.79 -3.09 2.15
C SER A 15 -18.06 -3.21 3.00
N HIS A 16 -18.71 -2.09 3.34
CA HIS A 16 -19.99 -2.10 4.06
C HIS A 16 -21.10 -2.85 3.32
N LYS A 17 -21.07 -2.83 1.98
CA LYS A 17 -22.03 -3.55 1.15
C LYS A 17 -21.66 -5.03 0.96
N GLN A 18 -20.53 -5.48 1.50
CA GLN A 18 -19.96 -6.81 1.30
C GLN A 18 -19.83 -7.16 -0.18
N ARG A 19 -19.36 -6.19 -0.97
CA ARG A 19 -19.20 -6.31 -2.42
C ARG A 19 -17.85 -5.73 -2.83
N GLY A 20 -17.44 -6.06 -4.06
CA GLY A 20 -16.16 -5.63 -4.58
C GLY A 20 -15.03 -6.63 -4.25
N PRO A 21 -13.78 -6.26 -4.55
CA PRO A 21 -12.65 -7.19 -4.50
C PRO A 21 -12.13 -7.49 -3.09
N GLY A 22 -12.50 -6.70 -2.07
CA GLY A 22 -11.96 -6.83 -0.72
C GLY A 22 -10.54 -6.27 -0.54
N PHE A 23 -10.02 -5.57 -1.55
CA PHE A 23 -8.73 -4.91 -1.49
C PHE A 23 -8.67 -3.64 -2.34
N LEU A 24 -7.74 -2.74 -2.01
CA LEU A 24 -7.37 -1.54 -2.74
C LEU A 24 -5.88 -1.60 -3.08
N VAL A 25 -5.50 -1.39 -4.34
CA VAL A 25 -4.10 -1.39 -4.78
C VAL A 25 -3.73 -0.05 -5.38
N HIS A 26 -2.62 0.53 -4.91
CA HIS A 26 -1.99 1.69 -5.53
C HIS A 26 -0.53 1.38 -5.90
N ASP A 27 0.00 2.09 -6.88
CA ASP A 27 1.43 2.12 -7.17
C ASP A 27 2.06 3.43 -6.68
N SER A 28 3.38 3.54 -6.84
CA SER A 28 4.15 4.70 -6.35
C SER A 28 3.76 6.02 -7.02
N HIS A 29 3.28 5.97 -8.27
CA HIS A 29 2.86 7.17 -9.01
C HIS A 29 1.77 7.97 -8.30
N LEU A 30 0.93 7.32 -7.47
CA LEU A 30 -0.07 8.03 -6.66
C LEU A 30 0.55 9.09 -5.74
N PHE A 31 1.79 8.87 -5.32
CA PHE A 31 2.53 9.71 -4.38
C PHE A 31 3.61 10.56 -5.04
N ASP A 32 3.66 10.63 -6.37
CA ASP A 32 4.61 11.48 -7.08
C ASP A 32 4.44 12.96 -6.69
N GLY A 33 5.54 13.60 -6.31
CA GLY A 33 5.56 14.97 -5.80
C GLY A 33 4.92 15.18 -4.42
N VAL A 34 4.49 14.12 -3.72
CA VAL A 34 3.95 14.21 -2.35
C VAL A 34 5.09 14.17 -1.35
N ASP A 35 5.09 15.09 -0.39
CA ASP A 35 6.11 15.10 0.66
C ASP A 35 5.99 13.86 1.58
N GLU A 36 7.12 13.49 2.20
CA GLU A 36 7.23 12.29 3.03
C GLU A 36 6.20 12.23 4.18
N ARG A 37 5.91 13.37 4.81
CA ARG A 37 4.98 13.41 5.96
C ARG A 37 3.54 13.19 5.50
N GLN A 38 3.17 13.79 4.37
CA GLN A 38 1.85 13.57 3.75
C GLN A 38 1.68 12.12 3.30
N ARG A 39 2.72 11.52 2.71
CA ARG A 39 2.71 10.11 2.33
C ARG A 39 2.58 9.21 3.56
N ALA A 40 3.37 9.43 4.62
CA ALA A 40 3.26 8.68 5.87
C ALA A 40 1.86 8.77 6.49
N SER A 41 1.26 9.98 6.46
CA SER A 41 -0.12 10.20 6.91
C SER A 41 -1.14 9.42 6.07
N ALA A 42 -0.94 9.38 4.74
CA ALA A 42 -1.79 8.61 3.85
C ALA A 42 -1.66 7.10 4.12
N LEU A 43 -0.44 6.58 4.27
CA LEU A 43 -0.21 5.16 4.59
C LEU A 43 -0.87 4.76 5.91
N GLN A 44 -0.74 5.57 6.95
CA GLN A 44 -1.42 5.34 8.22
C GLN A 44 -2.93 5.30 8.04
N LEU A 45 -3.51 6.29 7.34
CA LEU A 45 -4.95 6.34 7.09
C LEU A 45 -5.43 5.10 6.33
N GLY A 46 -4.70 4.68 5.31
CA GLY A 46 -5.00 3.48 4.53
C GLY A 46 -5.00 2.23 5.41
N ALA A 47 -4.00 2.09 6.28
CA ALA A 47 -3.92 0.98 7.23
C ALA A 47 -5.05 0.99 8.27
N GLU A 48 -5.42 2.17 8.79
CA GLU A 48 -6.52 2.33 9.76
C GLU A 48 -7.86 1.95 9.16
N TYR A 49 -8.19 2.48 7.96
CA TYR A 49 -9.46 2.16 7.30
C TYR A 49 -9.52 0.72 6.81
N ALA A 50 -8.41 0.17 6.30
CA ALA A 50 -8.33 -1.24 5.93
C ALA A 50 -8.69 -2.14 7.13
N ALA A 51 -8.08 -1.88 8.29
CA ALA A 51 -8.35 -2.62 9.52
C ALA A 51 -9.78 -2.41 10.05
N ALA A 52 -10.28 -1.17 10.04
CA ALA A 52 -11.60 -0.83 10.55
C ALA A 52 -12.75 -1.39 9.68
N GLU A 53 -12.58 -1.34 8.37
CA GLU A 53 -13.65 -1.65 7.42
C GLU A 53 -13.54 -3.04 6.81
N GLY A 54 -12.45 -3.77 7.05
CA GLY A 54 -12.31 -5.17 6.64
C GLY A 54 -11.94 -5.36 5.16
N PHE A 55 -11.07 -4.52 4.63
CA PHE A 55 -10.44 -4.69 3.31
C PHE A 55 -8.92 -4.64 3.43
N GLN A 56 -8.19 -5.11 2.42
CA GLN A 56 -6.72 -4.99 2.38
C GLN A 56 -6.30 -3.74 1.61
N TYR A 57 -5.40 -2.94 2.17
CA TYR A 57 -4.73 -1.87 1.42
C TYR A 57 -3.32 -2.32 1.02
N ILE A 58 -3.05 -2.34 -0.28
CA ILE A 58 -1.77 -2.76 -0.86
C ILE A 58 -1.20 -1.58 -1.63
N VAL A 59 0.07 -1.26 -1.41
CA VAL A 59 0.75 -0.19 -2.11
C VAL A 59 2.16 -0.62 -2.48
N THR A 60 2.58 -0.35 -3.72
CA THR A 60 3.98 -0.44 -4.11
C THR A 60 4.63 0.93 -4.00
N LEU A 61 5.80 1.01 -3.39
CA LEU A 61 6.57 2.23 -3.23
C LEU A 61 8.00 1.98 -3.65
N ASN A 62 8.64 2.99 -4.22
CA ASN A 62 10.10 2.97 -4.33
C ASN A 62 10.71 3.05 -2.93
N SER A 63 11.84 2.36 -2.71
CA SER A 63 12.45 2.25 -1.39
C SER A 63 12.94 3.58 -0.82
N ASP A 64 13.31 4.53 -1.69
CA ASP A 64 13.70 5.89 -1.33
C ASP A 64 12.51 6.80 -1.03
N GLU A 65 11.32 6.42 -1.49
CA GLU A 65 10.06 7.09 -1.16
C GLU A 65 9.42 6.50 0.11
N ALA A 66 9.66 5.24 0.48
CA ALA A 66 9.05 4.67 1.67
C ALA A 66 9.45 5.46 2.95
N PRO A 67 8.48 6.02 3.71
CA PRO A 67 8.79 6.63 5.01
C PRO A 67 9.23 5.52 5.98
N LYS A 68 10.04 5.87 6.99
CA LYS A 68 10.48 4.90 7.99
C LYS A 68 9.38 4.52 8.97
N ASP A 69 8.72 5.55 9.49
CA ASP A 69 7.73 5.44 10.55
C ASP A 69 6.42 6.09 10.11
N LEU A 70 5.31 5.50 10.54
CA LEU A 70 4.00 6.13 10.47
C LEU A 70 3.85 7.19 11.57
N PRO A 71 2.97 8.19 11.42
CA PRO A 71 2.75 9.22 12.45
C PRO A 71 2.37 8.68 13.84
N ASP A 72 1.78 7.49 13.93
CA ASP A 72 1.46 6.79 15.17
C ASP A 72 2.62 5.97 15.77
N GLY A 73 3.79 6.00 15.15
CA GLY A 73 5.02 5.35 15.61
C GLY A 73 5.19 3.89 15.19
N ARG A 74 4.27 3.32 14.41
CA ARG A 74 4.48 2.01 13.79
C ARG A 74 5.57 2.10 12.70
N ALA A 75 6.45 1.11 12.63
CA ALA A 75 7.43 1.04 11.57
C ALA A 75 6.76 0.60 10.26
N VAL A 76 7.11 1.23 9.14
CA VAL A 76 6.58 0.79 7.82
C VAL A 76 7.06 -0.62 7.47
N GLU A 77 8.23 -1.01 7.96
CA GLU A 77 8.80 -2.36 7.79
C GLU A 77 7.85 -3.46 8.31
N ASP A 78 7.03 -3.16 9.33
CA ASP A 78 6.07 -4.12 9.89
C ASP A 78 4.94 -4.49 8.88
N PHE A 79 4.80 -3.72 7.80
CA PHE A 79 3.82 -3.92 6.73
C PHE A 79 4.44 -4.46 5.44
N VAL A 80 5.77 -4.57 5.37
CA VAL A 80 6.47 -5.04 4.17
C VAL A 80 6.36 -6.56 4.09
N LEU A 81 5.97 -7.07 2.91
CA LEU A 81 5.92 -8.51 2.66
C LEU A 81 7.34 -9.10 2.72
N PRO A 82 7.54 -10.27 3.36
CA PRO A 82 8.85 -10.91 3.42
C PRO A 82 9.30 -11.42 2.04
N GLU A 83 8.35 -11.71 1.15
CA GLU A 83 8.63 -12.11 -0.23
C GLU A 83 9.24 -10.96 -1.03
N ARG A 84 10.43 -11.20 -1.58
CA ARG A 84 11.13 -10.24 -2.43
C ARG A 84 11.16 -10.72 -3.88
N LEU A 85 10.67 -9.89 -4.79
CA LEU A 85 10.84 -10.11 -6.22
C LEU A 85 12.22 -9.62 -6.63
N THR A 86 13.00 -10.50 -7.25
CA THR A 86 14.34 -10.19 -7.76
C THR A 86 14.58 -10.95 -9.06
N ASP A 87 15.26 -10.33 -10.00
CA ASP A 87 15.80 -10.94 -11.21
C ASP A 87 17.16 -11.62 -10.95
N HIS A 88 17.73 -11.45 -9.77
CA HIS A 88 19.05 -11.95 -9.40
C HIS A 88 19.02 -13.42 -8.96
N GLY A 89 19.96 -14.22 -9.49
CA GLY A 89 20.22 -15.59 -9.03
C GLY A 89 19.20 -16.62 -9.50
N GLU A 90 19.38 -17.87 -9.05
CA GLU A 90 18.52 -18.96 -9.51
C GLU A 90 17.14 -18.98 -8.86
N ASP A 91 17.04 -18.51 -7.62
CA ASP A 91 15.82 -18.47 -6.80
C ASP A 91 14.96 -17.20 -7.04
N GLY A 92 15.37 -16.35 -7.99
CA GLY A 92 14.61 -15.17 -8.41
C GLY A 92 13.49 -15.48 -9.42
N GLY A 93 12.88 -14.42 -9.95
CA GLY A 93 11.78 -14.46 -10.91
C GLY A 93 10.39 -14.31 -10.27
N LEU A 94 9.39 -14.09 -11.11
CA LEU A 94 7.98 -14.00 -10.68
C LEU A 94 7.26 -15.26 -11.16
N PHE A 95 6.67 -16.03 -10.25
CA PHE A 95 6.06 -17.34 -10.54
C PHE A 95 7.00 -18.34 -11.23
N GLY A 96 8.31 -18.25 -10.97
CA GLY A 96 9.33 -19.07 -11.63
C GLY A 96 9.63 -18.68 -13.08
N LEU A 97 9.08 -17.57 -13.56
CA LEU A 97 9.37 -16.98 -14.87
C LEU A 97 10.48 -15.92 -14.75
N ARG A 98 11.38 -15.90 -15.72
CA ARG A 98 12.47 -14.91 -15.86
C ARG A 98 12.19 -14.00 -17.05
N PHE A 99 12.40 -12.70 -16.89
CA PHE A 99 12.21 -11.66 -17.91
C PHE A 99 13.52 -10.97 -18.23
#